data_AF-A0A7T3T4N9-F1
#
_entry.id   AF-A0A7T3T4N9-F1
#
_cell.length_a   1.000
_cell.length_b   1.000
_cell.length_c   1.000
_cell.angle_alpha   90.00
_cell.angle_beta   90.00
_cell.angle_gamma   90.00
#
_symmetry.space_group_name_H-M   'P 1'
#
loop_
_entity.id
_entity.type
_entity.pdbx_description
1 polymer ?
#
loop_
_entity_poly.entity_id
_entity_poly.type
_entity_poly.pdbx_seq_one_letter_code
_entity_poly.pdbx_strand_id
1 'polypeptide(L)'
;MTHNAFFHQEVTYNQAQHYRFVSFFEIVKYDNNSDVILCTQNNRETPSLKENRNPIQNSYAALWDTYKEVSYPNTLVNVIRQILDYYFLQLCGYNGMDIKDIVLKKHRNDFIKKLPDGTEDCSDLHMAASLLQYLCTSNDRISDGLNFIHASVNTDSCRRIFENIFRHMRQGQHFDMMMNRIF
;
A
#
# COMPACT_ATOMS: atom_id res chain seq x y z
N MET A 1 -12.21 -20.10 7.61
CA MET A 1 -10.92 -20.62 7.07
C MET A 1 -10.68 -19.92 5.74
N THR A 2 -9.49 -19.37 5.51
CA THR A 2 -9.17 -18.59 4.30
C THR A 2 -7.75 -18.90 3.83
N HIS A 3 -7.55 -18.99 2.51
CA HIS A 3 -6.22 -19.00 1.90
C HIS A 3 -5.78 -17.58 1.48
N ASN A 4 -6.70 -16.61 1.59
CA ASN A 4 -6.47 -15.22 1.22
C ASN A 4 -5.98 -14.46 2.45
N ALA A 5 -4.71 -14.04 2.40
CA ALA A 5 -4.03 -13.26 3.44
C ALA A 5 -4.76 -11.93 3.76
N PHE A 6 -5.45 -11.35 2.78
CA PHE A 6 -6.16 -10.08 2.90
C PHE A 6 -7.48 -10.24 3.64
N PHE A 7 -8.28 -11.24 3.30
CA PHE A 7 -9.47 -11.58 4.09
C PHE A 7 -9.09 -11.94 5.53
N HIS A 8 -7.96 -12.63 5.70
CA HIS A 8 -7.44 -12.93 7.04
C HIS A 8 -7.09 -11.64 7.80
N GLN A 9 -6.40 -10.69 7.16
CA GLN A 9 -5.99 -9.44 7.78
C GLN A 9 -7.19 -8.55 8.13
N GLU A 10 -8.14 -8.34 7.23
CA GLU A 10 -9.35 -7.54 7.47
C GLU A 10 -10.19 -8.11 8.62
N VAL A 11 -10.45 -9.43 8.59
CA VAL A 11 -11.19 -10.10 9.66
C VAL A 11 -10.41 -10.05 10.97
N THR A 12 -9.11 -10.27 10.94
CA THR A 12 -8.28 -10.23 12.15
C THR A 12 -8.24 -8.82 12.75
N TYR A 13 -8.05 -7.79 11.93
CA TYR A 13 -7.97 -6.41 12.38
C TYR A 13 -9.28 -5.94 13.02
N ASN A 14 -10.42 -6.20 12.36
CA ASN A 14 -11.73 -5.83 12.90
C ASN A 14 -12.18 -6.73 14.06
N GLN A 15 -12.04 -8.04 13.94
CA GLN A 15 -12.69 -8.97 14.86
C GLN A 15 -11.80 -9.33 16.05
N ALA A 16 -10.48 -9.47 15.87
CA ALA A 16 -9.64 -10.01 16.96
C ALA A 16 -9.59 -9.08 18.18
N GLN A 17 -9.78 -7.78 17.99
CA GLN A 17 -9.84 -6.80 19.08
C GLN A 17 -11.10 -6.94 19.96
N HIS A 18 -12.15 -7.57 19.44
CA HIS A 18 -13.42 -7.75 20.15
C HIS A 18 -13.47 -9.01 21.02
N TYR A 19 -12.45 -9.88 20.96
CA TYR A 19 -12.40 -11.12 21.72
C TYR A 19 -11.25 -11.13 22.72
N ARG A 20 -11.51 -11.62 23.94
CA ARG A 20 -10.50 -11.70 25.00
C ARG A 20 -9.38 -12.70 24.71
N PHE A 21 -9.68 -13.73 23.91
CA PHE A 21 -8.73 -14.76 23.52
C PHE A 21 -8.93 -15.11 22.05
N VAL A 22 -7.85 -15.06 21.27
CA VAL A 22 -7.81 -15.39 19.84
C VAL A 22 -6.63 -16.31 19.58
N SER A 23 -6.76 -17.24 18.63
CA SER A 23 -5.68 -18.15 18.20
C SER A 23 -5.67 -18.25 16.67
N PHE A 24 -4.49 -18.14 16.07
CA PHE A 24 -4.31 -18.34 14.63
C PHE A 24 -3.73 -19.72 14.35
N PHE A 25 -4.22 -20.33 13.27
CA PHE A 25 -3.76 -21.63 12.80
C PHE A 25 -3.44 -21.54 11.32
N GLU A 26 -2.30 -22.11 10.93
CA GLU A 26 -1.89 -22.31 9.54
C GLU A 26 -2.15 -23.77 9.17
N ILE A 27 -2.77 -23.98 8.01
CA ILE A 27 -3.00 -25.33 7.48
C ILE A 27 -2.11 -25.49 6.27
N VAL A 28 -1.18 -26.45 6.36
CA VAL A 28 -0.21 -26.73 5.30
C VAL A 28 -0.43 -28.12 4.73
N LYS A 29 -0.12 -28.29 3.44
CA LYS A 29 -0.08 -29.59 2.79
C LYS A 29 1.27 -29.76 2.11
N TYR A 30 2.03 -30.76 2.54
CA TYR A 30 3.31 -31.11 1.94
C TYR A 30 3.40 -32.62 1.79
N ASP A 31 3.83 -33.10 0.63
CA ASP A 31 3.98 -34.53 0.33
C ASP A 31 2.73 -35.38 0.68
N ASN A 32 1.55 -34.89 0.29
CA ASN A 32 0.23 -35.48 0.63
C ASN A 32 -0.12 -35.60 2.12
N ASN A 33 0.71 -35.09 3.02
CA ASN A 33 0.40 -34.95 4.43
C ASN A 33 -0.15 -33.55 4.71
N SER A 34 -1.18 -33.50 5.56
CA SER A 34 -1.80 -32.24 5.98
C SER A 34 -1.53 -32.01 7.46
N ASP A 35 -1.01 -30.84 7.79
CA ASP A 35 -0.69 -30.43 9.15
C ASP A 35 -1.47 -29.17 9.52
N VAL A 36 -1.81 -29.06 10.81
CA VAL A 36 -2.40 -27.86 11.40
C VAL A 36 -1.41 -27.30 12.43
N ILE A 37 -0.89 -26.13 12.13
CA ILE A 37 0.19 -25.49 12.90
C ILE A 37 -0.42 -24.32 13.68
N LEU A 38 -0.33 -24.35 15.01
CA LEU A 38 -0.70 -23.21 15.84
C LEU A 38 0.36 -22.10 15.73
N CYS A 39 -0.07 -20.90 15.33
CA CYS A 39 0.82 -19.76 15.15
C CYS A 39 1.09 -19.08 16.50
N THR A 40 2.20 -19.45 17.16
CA THR A 40 2.66 -18.79 18.39
C THR A 40 4.08 -18.26 18.23
N GLN A 41 4.40 -17.24 19.03
CA GLN A 41 5.78 -16.77 19.21
C GLN A 41 6.06 -16.54 20.69
N ASN A 42 7.33 -16.54 21.08
CA ASN A 42 7.70 -16.14 22.44
C ASN A 42 7.52 -14.62 22.55
N ASN A 43 6.92 -14.17 23.65
CA ASN A 43 6.76 -12.76 23.92
C ASN A 43 8.14 -12.10 24.09
N ARG A 44 8.33 -10.93 23.48
CA ARG A 44 9.64 -10.24 23.44
C ARG A 44 10.11 -9.77 24.81
N GLU A 45 9.19 -9.38 25.68
CA GLU A 45 9.48 -8.86 27.02
C GLU A 45 9.53 -9.99 28.05
N THR A 46 8.73 -11.05 27.85
CA THR A 46 8.67 -12.22 28.73
C THR A 46 8.79 -13.51 27.91
N PRO A 47 10.01 -13.98 27.59
CA PRO A 47 10.23 -15.12 26.69
C PRO A 47 9.64 -16.46 27.15
N SER A 48 9.31 -16.58 28.44
CA SER A 48 8.62 -17.75 29.00
C SER A 48 7.13 -17.81 28.66
N LEU A 49 6.54 -16.70 28.20
CA LEU A 49 5.15 -16.61 27.76
C LEU A 49 5.08 -16.74 26.23
N LYS A 50 4.18 -17.61 25.76
CA LYS A 50 3.83 -17.70 24.35
C LYS A 50 2.65 -16.78 24.06
N GLU A 51 2.78 -15.95 23.04
CA GLU A 51 1.71 -15.12 22.53
C GLU A 51 1.25 -15.60 21.15
N ASN A 52 0.00 -15.31 20.85
CA ASN A 52 -0.58 -15.62 19.55
C ASN A 52 0.08 -14.73 18.48
N ARG A 53 0.60 -15.35 17.42
CA ARG A 53 1.29 -14.65 16.32
C ARG A 53 0.40 -14.68 15.10
N ASN A 54 0.12 -13.53 14.49
CA ASN A 54 -0.51 -13.52 13.17
C ASN A 54 0.48 -14.10 12.14
N PRO A 55 0.10 -15.17 11.39
CA PRO A 55 0.98 -15.79 10.40
C PRO A 55 1.32 -14.85 9.24
N ILE A 56 0.47 -13.86 8.93
CA ILE A 56 0.74 -12.85 7.92
C ILE A 56 1.73 -11.83 8.49
N GLN A 57 3.01 -11.98 8.11
CA GLN A 57 4.06 -11.05 8.48
C GLN A 57 3.98 -9.75 7.67
N ASN A 58 4.20 -8.65 8.39
CA ASN A 58 3.74 -7.28 8.13
C ASN A 58 4.52 -6.53 7.03
N SER A 59 4.89 -7.17 5.92
CA SER A 59 5.68 -6.54 4.84
C SER A 59 5.00 -5.28 4.30
N TYR A 60 3.66 -5.31 4.20
CA TYR A 60 2.88 -4.14 3.82
C TYR A 60 2.95 -3.00 4.86
N ALA A 61 2.79 -3.28 6.16
CA ALA A 61 2.90 -2.20 7.16
C ALA A 61 4.34 -1.66 7.25
N ALA A 62 5.36 -2.50 7.06
CA ALA A 62 6.75 -2.04 7.00
C ALA A 62 6.99 -1.05 5.85
N LEU A 63 6.27 -1.19 4.72
CA LEU A 63 6.30 -0.18 3.65
C LEU A 63 5.73 1.15 4.11
N TRP A 64 4.65 1.15 4.90
CA TRP A 64 4.08 2.38 5.46
C TRP A 64 4.97 3.01 6.53
N ASP A 65 5.62 2.20 7.37
CA ASP A 65 6.63 2.70 8.31
C ASP A 65 7.79 3.36 7.58
N THR A 66 8.34 2.69 6.56
CA THR A 66 9.37 3.25 5.68
C THR A 66 8.88 4.52 4.98
N TYR A 67 7.63 4.52 4.49
CA TYR A 67 7.02 5.68 3.85
C TYR A 67 6.99 6.86 4.82
N LYS A 68 6.64 6.68 6.10
CA LYS A 68 6.56 7.78 7.07
C LYS A 68 7.94 8.41 7.36
N GLU A 69 9.02 7.62 7.34
CA GLU A 69 10.35 8.07 7.75
C GLU A 69 11.24 8.59 6.59
N VAL A 70 11.00 8.11 5.37
CA VAL A 70 11.89 8.39 4.24
C VAL A 70 11.90 9.87 3.84
N SER A 71 13.10 10.45 3.76
CA SER A 71 13.29 11.85 3.35
C SER A 71 13.91 11.99 1.95
N TYR A 72 14.38 10.90 1.35
CA TYR A 72 15.02 10.93 0.03
C TYR A 72 13.98 10.69 -1.08
N PRO A 73 13.89 11.58 -2.11
CA PRO A 73 12.87 11.49 -3.16
C PRO A 73 12.81 10.15 -3.88
N ASN A 74 13.96 9.59 -4.26
CA ASN A 74 14.02 8.32 -5.01
C ASN A 74 13.47 7.16 -4.18
N THR A 75 13.89 7.08 -2.91
CA THR A 75 13.44 6.03 -2.00
C THR A 75 11.95 6.19 -1.70
N LEU A 76 11.46 7.42 -1.52
CA LEU A 76 10.04 7.69 -1.32
C LEU A 76 9.19 7.22 -2.50
N VAL A 77 9.59 7.54 -3.73
CA VAL A 77 8.88 7.12 -4.96
C VAL A 77 8.84 5.59 -5.06
N ASN A 78 9.94 4.91 -4.75
CA ASN A 78 9.99 3.45 -4.79
C ASN A 78 9.08 2.80 -3.74
N VAL A 79 9.03 3.35 -2.53
CA VAL A 79 8.13 2.87 -1.47
C VAL A 79 6.66 3.12 -1.86
N ILE A 80 6.34 4.30 -2.40
CA ILE A 80 4.99 4.62 -2.90
C ILE A 80 4.56 3.62 -3.97
N ARG A 81 5.43 3.33 -4.94
CA ARG A 81 5.14 2.36 -6.01
C ARG A 81 4.83 0.98 -5.44
N GLN A 82 5.62 0.51 -4.47
CA GLN A 82 5.36 -0.77 -3.80
C GLN A 82 4.04 -0.76 -3.04
N ILE A 83 3.70 0.34 -2.35
CA ILE A 83 2.41 0.46 -1.65
C ILE A 83 1.25 0.46 -2.64
N LEU A 84 1.34 1.21 -3.75
CA LEU A 84 0.29 1.27 -4.76
C LEU A 84 0.09 -0.09 -5.46
N ASP A 85 1.18 -0.77 -5.82
CA ASP A 85 1.15 -2.09 -6.45
C ASP A 85 0.49 -3.11 -5.51
N TYR A 86 1.00 -3.19 -4.27
CA TYR A 86 0.48 -4.11 -3.28
C TYR A 86 -0.99 -3.81 -2.94
N TYR A 87 -1.34 -2.54 -2.68
CA TYR A 87 -2.70 -2.17 -2.26
C TYR A 87 -3.72 -2.24 -3.39
N PHE A 88 -3.48 -1.57 -4.50
CA PHE A 88 -4.50 -1.48 -5.52
C PHE A 88 -4.54 -2.72 -6.42
N LEU A 89 -3.40 -3.27 -6.82
CA LEU A 89 -3.38 -4.41 -7.74
C LEU A 89 -3.57 -5.74 -7.00
N GLN A 90 -2.77 -5.99 -5.96
CA GLN A 90 -2.79 -7.30 -5.29
C GLN A 90 -3.96 -7.41 -4.30
N LEU A 91 -4.15 -6.38 -3.46
CA LEU A 91 -5.15 -6.35 -2.39
C LEU A 91 -6.58 -6.12 -2.92
N CYS A 92 -6.78 -5.05 -3.66
CA CYS A 92 -8.10 -4.65 -4.16
C CYS A 92 -8.46 -5.27 -5.53
N GLY A 93 -7.50 -5.86 -6.24
CA GLY A 93 -7.73 -6.50 -7.54
C GLY A 93 -8.00 -5.52 -8.69
N TYR A 94 -7.59 -4.26 -8.58
CA TYR A 94 -7.71 -3.30 -9.68
C TYR A 94 -6.77 -3.65 -10.83
N ASN A 95 -7.18 -3.30 -12.05
CA ASN A 95 -6.25 -3.21 -13.17
C ASN A 95 -5.49 -1.87 -13.10
N GLY A 96 -4.17 -1.87 -13.34
CA GLY A 96 -3.37 -0.65 -13.37
C GLY A 96 -3.90 0.41 -14.34
N MET A 97 -4.49 -0.01 -15.46
CA MET A 97 -5.14 0.87 -16.44
C MET A 97 -6.38 1.55 -15.88
N ASP A 98 -7.19 0.84 -15.07
CA ASP A 98 -8.40 1.41 -14.47
C ASP A 98 -8.04 2.51 -13.46
N ILE A 99 -6.99 2.29 -12.65
CA ILE A 99 -6.47 3.29 -11.70
C ILE A 99 -5.99 4.52 -12.48
N LYS A 100 -5.23 4.31 -13.56
CA LYS A 100 -4.72 5.38 -14.41
C LYS A 100 -5.86 6.18 -15.04
N ASP A 101 -6.91 5.52 -15.50
CA ASP A 101 -8.06 6.17 -16.11
C ASP A 101 -8.87 6.98 -15.09
N ILE A 102 -9.09 6.45 -13.89
CA ILE A 102 -9.78 7.18 -12.82
C ILE A 102 -8.99 8.42 -12.43
N VAL A 103 -7.69 8.28 -12.15
CA VAL A 103 -6.88 9.39 -11.62
C VAL A 103 -6.53 10.41 -12.71
N LEU A 104 -6.06 9.95 -13.88
CA LEU A 104 -5.49 10.83 -14.91
C LEU A 104 -6.48 11.27 -16.00
N LYS A 105 -7.62 10.59 -16.15
CA LYS A 105 -8.68 11.02 -17.09
C LYS A 105 -9.87 11.62 -16.35
N LYS A 106 -10.49 10.87 -15.44
CA LYS A 106 -11.71 11.31 -14.76
C LYS A 106 -11.44 12.44 -13.76
N HIS A 107 -10.35 12.35 -13.00
CA HIS A 107 -9.95 13.37 -12.02
C HIS A 107 -8.82 14.29 -12.52
N ARG A 108 -8.57 14.34 -13.84
CA ARG A 108 -7.47 15.11 -14.44
C ARG A 108 -7.39 16.55 -13.94
N ASN A 109 -8.53 17.23 -13.94
CA ASN A 109 -8.60 18.67 -13.62
C ASN A 109 -8.28 18.96 -12.15
N ASP A 110 -8.41 17.98 -11.26
CA ASP A 110 -8.09 18.11 -9.84
C ASP A 110 -6.56 18.19 -9.60
N PHE A 111 -5.77 17.79 -10.60
CA PHE A 111 -4.30 17.84 -10.60
C PHE A 111 -3.73 19.00 -11.42
N ILE A 112 -4.57 19.91 -11.95
CA ILE A 112 -4.14 21.06 -12.75
C ILE A 112 -4.47 22.33 -12.00
N LYS A 113 -3.45 23.16 -11.76
CA LYS A 113 -3.62 24.47 -11.13
C LYS A 113 -3.62 25.55 -12.20
N LYS A 114 -4.60 26.45 -12.15
CA LYS A 114 -4.57 27.66 -12.98
C LYS A 114 -3.74 28.73 -12.28
N LEU A 115 -2.73 29.23 -12.98
CA LEU A 115 -1.87 30.30 -12.50
C LEU A 115 -2.52 31.67 -12.75
N PRO A 116 -2.10 32.72 -12.00
CA PRO A 116 -2.66 34.07 -12.14
C PRO A 116 -2.51 34.69 -13.54
N ASP A 117 -1.53 34.21 -14.32
CA ASP A 117 -1.28 34.62 -15.70
C ASP A 117 -2.14 33.89 -16.74
N GLY A 118 -3.04 33.01 -16.29
CA GLY A 118 -3.93 32.22 -17.15
C GLY A 118 -3.30 30.93 -17.68
N THR A 119 -2.03 30.64 -17.37
CA THR A 119 -1.39 29.38 -17.74
C THR A 119 -1.75 28.24 -16.79
N GLU A 120 -1.59 26.99 -17.24
CA GLU A 120 -1.89 25.79 -16.45
C GLU A 120 -0.59 25.15 -15.91
N ASP A 121 -0.50 24.99 -14.60
CA ASP A 121 0.52 24.18 -13.93
C ASP A 121 0.05 22.72 -13.86
N CYS A 122 0.70 21.88 -14.68
CA CYS A 122 0.45 20.44 -14.78
C CYS A 122 1.46 19.60 -13.95
N SER A 123 2.25 20.21 -13.06
CA SER A 123 3.31 19.49 -12.32
C SER A 123 2.76 18.31 -11.49
N ASP A 124 1.62 18.55 -10.82
CA ASP A 124 0.92 17.55 -10.00
C ASP A 124 0.40 16.38 -10.87
N LEU A 125 -0.15 16.69 -12.06
CA LEU A 125 -0.61 15.69 -13.02
C LEU A 125 0.54 14.84 -13.56
N HIS A 126 1.66 15.45 -13.94
CA HIS A 126 2.84 14.73 -14.40
C HIS A 126 3.43 13.83 -13.30
N MET A 127 3.43 14.29 -12.04
CA MET A 127 3.87 13.48 -10.91
C MET A 127 2.95 12.27 -10.69
N ALA A 128 1.63 12.46 -10.70
CA ALA A 128 0.67 11.37 -10.61
C ALA A 128 0.87 10.35 -11.73
N ALA A 129 1.07 10.81 -12.97
CA ALA A 129 1.35 9.94 -14.11
C ALA A 129 2.62 9.11 -13.91
N SER A 130 3.70 9.71 -13.41
CA SER A 130 4.98 9.04 -13.15
C SER A 130 4.91 7.98 -12.03
N LEU A 131 4.09 8.22 -11.00
CA LEU A 131 3.85 7.24 -9.95
C LEU A 131 3.03 6.05 -10.47
N LEU A 132 2.00 6.31 -11.27
CA LEU A 132 1.07 5.29 -11.77
C LEU A 132 1.61 4.51 -12.98
N GLN A 133 2.59 5.04 -13.72
CA GLN A 133 3.15 4.37 -14.90
C GLN A 133 3.66 2.95 -14.57
N TYR A 134 4.20 2.75 -13.36
CA TYR A 134 4.72 1.46 -12.92
C TYR A 134 3.62 0.40 -12.79
N LEU A 135 2.42 0.79 -12.36
CA LEU A 135 1.27 -0.12 -12.18
C LEU A 135 0.78 -0.71 -13.50
N CYS A 136 1.01 -0.01 -14.61
CA CYS A 136 0.65 -0.48 -15.95
C CYS A 136 1.70 -1.46 -16.51
N THR A 137 2.94 -1.42 -16.01
CA THR A 137 4.04 -2.27 -16.46
C THR A 137 4.21 -3.53 -15.62
N SER A 138 3.57 -3.66 -14.46
CA SER A 138 3.74 -4.81 -13.55
C SER A 138 3.43 -6.18 -14.19
N ASN A 139 2.65 -6.22 -15.28
CA ASN A 139 2.35 -7.47 -16.01
C ASN A 139 3.42 -7.85 -17.04
N ASP A 140 4.23 -6.90 -17.51
CA ASP A 140 5.38 -7.17 -18.38
C ASP A 140 6.62 -7.21 -17.49
N ARG A 141 7.22 -8.40 -17.32
CA ARG A 141 8.35 -8.69 -16.40
C ARG A 141 9.65 -7.91 -16.68
N ILE A 142 9.61 -6.83 -17.48
CA ILE A 142 10.71 -5.95 -17.83
C ILE A 142 10.21 -4.49 -17.76
N SER A 143 9.99 -3.97 -16.55
CA SER A 143 9.97 -2.52 -16.36
C SER A 143 11.42 -2.07 -16.28
N ASP A 144 11.92 -1.44 -17.34
CA ASP A 144 13.34 -1.18 -17.66
C ASP A 144 14.09 -0.29 -16.66
N GLY A 145 13.59 -0.07 -15.44
CA GLY A 145 14.25 0.72 -14.37
C GLY A 145 14.46 2.21 -14.69
N LEU A 146 14.22 2.62 -15.92
CA LEU A 146 14.47 3.95 -16.45
C LEU A 146 13.23 4.83 -16.29
N ASN A 147 12.99 5.30 -15.06
CA ASN A 147 12.08 6.42 -14.85
C ASN A 147 12.89 7.67 -14.53
N PHE A 148 12.65 8.71 -15.32
CA PHE A 148 13.21 10.05 -15.15
C PHE A 148 12.66 10.64 -13.84
N ILE A 149 13.29 10.32 -12.70
CA ILE A 149 13.02 11.04 -11.46
C ILE A 149 13.71 12.39 -11.64
N HIS A 150 12.92 13.40 -11.99
CA HIS A 150 13.42 14.77 -12.07
C HIS A 150 14.11 15.08 -10.73
N ALA A 151 15.36 15.52 -10.75
CA ALA A 151 16.15 15.77 -9.53
C ALA A 151 15.53 16.83 -8.59
N SER A 152 14.41 17.46 -9.00
CA SER A 152 13.62 18.40 -8.23
C SER A 152 12.31 17.82 -7.65
N VAL A 153 12.13 16.50 -7.57
CA VAL A 153 10.93 15.92 -6.92
C VAL A 153 10.92 16.33 -5.45
N ASN A 154 10.05 17.29 -5.14
CA ASN A 154 9.76 17.68 -3.76
C ASN A 154 9.00 16.51 -3.09
N THR A 155 9.56 16.01 -1.99
CA THR A 155 8.99 14.91 -1.20
C THR A 155 7.59 15.23 -0.69
N ASP A 156 7.31 16.47 -0.30
CA ASP A 156 5.99 16.89 0.19
C ASP A 156 4.94 16.86 -0.92
N SER A 157 5.30 17.33 -2.13
CA SER A 157 4.45 17.18 -3.30
C SER A 157 4.18 15.72 -3.60
N CYS A 158 5.19 14.86 -3.52
CA CYS A 158 5.04 13.42 -3.76
C CYS A 158 4.07 12.77 -2.77
N ARG A 159 4.20 13.08 -1.47
CA ARG A 159 3.29 12.61 -0.42
C ARG A 159 1.86 13.10 -0.62
N ARG A 160 1.68 14.38 -0.97
CA ARG A 160 0.36 14.96 -1.25
C ARG A 160 -0.31 14.28 -2.44
N ILE A 161 0.43 14.06 -3.53
CA ILE A 161 -0.11 13.40 -4.73
C ILE A 161 -0.46 11.94 -4.43
N PHE A 162 0.38 11.24 -3.68
CA PHE A 162 0.10 9.89 -3.22
C PHE A 162 -1.18 9.82 -2.38
N GLU A 163 -1.37 10.74 -1.44
CA GLU A 163 -2.63 10.84 -0.69
C GLU A 163 -3.83 11.10 -1.61
N ASN A 164 -3.72 12.05 -2.54
CA ASN A 164 -4.79 12.38 -3.48
C ASN A 164 -5.22 11.16 -4.32
N ILE A 165 -4.28 10.31 -4.74
CA ILE A 165 -4.60 9.05 -5.44
C ILE A 165 -5.57 8.21 -4.60
N PHE A 166 -5.29 8.00 -3.30
CA PHE A 166 -6.21 7.26 -2.42
C PHE A 166 -7.57 7.94 -2.30
N ARG A 167 -7.62 9.26 -2.18
CA ARG A 167 -8.89 10.02 -2.10
C ARG A 167 -9.73 9.87 -3.35
N HIS A 168 -9.15 10.08 -4.55
CA HIS A 168 -9.86 9.97 -5.82
C HIS A 168 -10.31 8.53 -6.13
N MET A 169 -9.55 7.54 -5.66
CA MET A 169 -9.93 6.13 -5.74
C MET A 169 -10.98 5.71 -4.68
N ARG A 170 -11.47 6.64 -3.86
CA ARG A 170 -12.41 6.39 -2.74
C ARG A 170 -11.85 5.45 -1.67
N GLN A 171 -10.53 5.39 -1.54
CA GLN A 171 -9.78 4.58 -0.57
C GLN A 171 -9.13 5.44 0.52
N GLY A 172 -9.59 6.68 0.70
CA GLY A 172 -9.01 7.62 1.66
C GLY A 172 -9.00 7.14 3.11
N GLN A 173 -10.02 6.40 3.53
CA GLN A 173 -10.09 5.85 4.89
C GLN A 173 -8.93 4.91 5.20
N HIS A 174 -8.54 4.07 4.24
CA HIS A 174 -7.38 3.18 4.37
C HIS A 174 -6.08 3.99 4.51
N PHE A 175 -5.93 5.06 3.72
CA PHE A 175 -4.78 5.96 3.85
C PHE A 175 -4.69 6.58 5.25
N ASP A 176 -5.80 7.09 5.79
CA ASP A 176 -5.84 7.66 7.14
C ASP A 176 -5.50 6.65 8.22
N MET A 177 -6.02 5.43 8.07
CA MET A 177 -5.71 4.31 8.94
C MET A 177 -4.22 4.00 8.96
N MET A 178 -3.59 3.85 7.79
CA MET A 178 -2.15 3.54 7.72
C MET A 178 -1.26 4.70 8.17
N MET A 179 -1.74 5.94 8.09
CA MET A 179 -1.07 7.14 8.58
C MET A 179 -1.32 7.43 10.06
N ASN A 180 -2.08 6.59 10.76
CA ASN A 180 -2.49 6.79 12.15
C ASN A 180 -3.18 8.16 12.39
N ARG A 181 -3.99 8.63 11.42
CA ARG A 181 -4.70 9.93 11.49
C ARG A 181 -6.13 9.83 12.03
N ILE A 182 -6.50 8.68 12.58
CA ILE A 182 -7.86 8.43 13.07
C ILE A 182 -8.07 9.18 14.40
N PHE A 183 -9.14 9.98 14.43
CA PHE A 183 -9.78 10.56 15.62
C PHE A 183 -10.89 9.64 16.12
#